data_AF-A0A0B8PAU9-F1
#
_entry.id   AF-A0A0B8PAU9-F1
#
_cell.length_a   1.000
_cell.length_b   1.000
_cell.length_c   1.000
_cell.angle_alpha   90.00
_cell.angle_beta   90.00
_cell.angle_gamma   90.00
#
_symmetry.space_group_name_H-M   'P 1'
#
loop_
_entity.id
_entity.type
_entity.pdbx_description
1 polymer ?
#
loop_
_entity_poly.entity_id
_entity_poly.type
_entity_poly.pdbx_seq_one_letter_code
_entity_poly.pdbx_strand_id
1 'polypeptide(L)'
;MHIKPRKEQTDIRFRIDGLLHPWRSIPHPFTTTLVSRIKVLADLDITQHRHPQDGRLRWNNQDIRVSILPTIWGEKVVLRMQAKQQVPSLDKLGLMDVQLNHLKQTLLSPHGLLLVTGPTGSGKSLTLYSCLKQLQTPSLSICTVEDPVEIQDTNYNQVQIDPNINYGFAEALRSLLRQDPDIIMLGEIRDSESADRHTRSSNRSLSPFYPAHQ
;
A
#
# COMPACT_ATOMS: atom_id res chain seq x y z
N MET A 1 -11.72 -12.11 5.60
CA MET A 1 -12.30 -13.32 6.20
C MET A 1 -13.64 -12.98 6.84
N HIS A 2 -14.62 -13.87 6.71
CA HIS A 2 -15.96 -13.74 7.29
C HIS A 2 -16.21 -14.94 8.20
N ILE A 3 -16.59 -14.69 9.44
CA ILE A 3 -17.06 -15.68 10.41
C ILE A 3 -18.54 -15.39 10.61
N LYS A 4 -19.41 -16.28 10.12
CA LYS A 4 -20.86 -16.10 10.14
C LYS A 4 -21.50 -17.21 10.98
N PRO A 5 -22.04 -16.89 12.17
CA PRO A 5 -22.81 -17.88 12.89
C PRO A 5 -24.14 -18.19 12.20
N ARG A 6 -24.55 -19.46 12.31
CA ARG A 6 -25.87 -19.97 11.97
C ARG A 6 -26.40 -20.79 13.14
N LYS A 7 -27.64 -21.25 13.02
CA LYS A 7 -28.35 -22.03 14.04
C LYS A 7 -27.54 -23.22 14.57
N GLU A 8 -26.92 -24.01 13.69
CA GLU A 8 -26.27 -25.28 14.08
C GLU A 8 -24.73 -25.22 13.98
N GLN A 9 -24.21 -24.29 13.19
CA GLN A 9 -22.78 -24.21 12.88
C GLN A 9 -22.35 -22.76 12.63
N THR A 10 -21.04 -22.55 12.53
CA THR A 10 -20.46 -21.27 12.12
C THR A 10 -19.62 -21.45 10.88
N ASP A 11 -19.99 -20.73 9.83
CA ASP A 11 -19.30 -20.76 8.55
C ASP A 11 -18.13 -19.76 8.58
N ILE A 12 -16.95 -20.22 8.20
CA ILE A 12 -15.77 -19.39 7.96
C ILE A 12 -15.51 -19.36 6.44
N ARG A 13 -15.49 -18.15 5.89
CA ARG A 13 -15.34 -17.91 4.44
C ARG A 13 -14.26 -16.87 4.16
N PHE A 14 -13.51 -17.04 3.09
CA PHE A 14 -12.60 -16.01 2.58
C PHE A 14 -13.22 -15.30 1.38
N ARG A 15 -12.90 -14.02 1.23
CA ARG A 15 -13.20 -13.31 0.00
C ARG A 15 -11.91 -13.26 -0.81
N ILE A 16 -11.92 -13.88 -1.99
CA ILE A 16 -10.79 -13.94 -2.92
C ILE A 16 -11.34 -13.45 -4.26
N ASP A 17 -10.72 -12.43 -4.83
CA ASP A 17 -11.12 -11.80 -6.10
C ASP A 17 -12.60 -11.40 -6.13
N GLY A 18 -13.06 -10.80 -5.03
CA GLY A 18 -14.44 -10.33 -4.86
C GLY A 18 -15.45 -11.43 -4.50
N LEU A 19 -15.13 -12.71 -4.70
CA LEU A 19 -16.03 -13.85 -4.47
C LEU A 19 -15.82 -14.49 -3.10
N LEU A 20 -16.89 -15.00 -2.48
CA LEU A 20 -16.84 -15.68 -1.19
C LEU A 20 -16.63 -17.18 -1.38
N HIS A 21 -15.52 -17.68 -0.85
CA HIS A 21 -15.14 -19.08 -0.88
C HIS A 21 -15.30 -19.72 0.51
N PRO A 22 -15.98 -20.87 0.62
CA PRO A 22 -16.03 -21.62 1.87
C PRO A 22 -14.63 -22.13 2.24
N TRP A 23 -14.29 -22.06 3.53
CA TRP A 23 -13.03 -22.62 4.03
C TRP A 23 -13.26 -23.69 5.07
N ARG A 24 -14.05 -23.39 6.10
CA ARG A 24 -14.37 -24.32 7.17
C ARG A 24 -15.73 -24.02 7.77
N SER A 25 -16.37 -25.04 8.32
CA SER A 25 -17.47 -24.89 9.26
C SER A 25 -17.04 -25.47 10.61
N ILE A 26 -17.42 -24.80 11.70
CA ILE A 26 -17.18 -25.26 13.08
C ILE A 26 -18.49 -25.40 13.84
N PRO A 27 -18.60 -26.33 14.81
CA PRO A 27 -19.79 -26.43 15.66
C PRO A 27 -20.08 -25.11 16.38
N HIS A 28 -21.36 -24.74 16.46
CA HIS A 28 -21.82 -23.47 17.05
C HIS A 28 -21.28 -23.17 18.47
N PRO A 29 -21.09 -24.14 19.38
CA PRO A 29 -20.55 -23.86 20.71
C PRO A 29 -19.16 -23.20 20.72
N PHE A 30 -18.36 -23.36 19.65
CA PHE A 30 -17.04 -22.74 19.54
C PHE A 30 -17.07 -21.28 19.07
N THR A 31 -18.22 -20.77 18.63
CA THR A 31 -18.35 -19.41 18.09
C THR A 31 -18.02 -18.35 19.12
N THR A 32 -18.58 -18.47 20.33
CA THR A 32 -18.37 -17.49 21.40
C THR A 32 -16.90 -17.40 21.79
N THR A 33 -16.23 -18.55 21.96
CA THR A 33 -14.79 -18.61 22.25
C THR A 33 -13.95 -17.94 21.16
N LEU A 34 -14.28 -18.18 19.88
CA LEU A 34 -13.60 -17.57 18.75
C LEU A 34 -13.79 -16.05 18.72
N VAL A 35 -15.02 -15.57 18.90
CA VAL A 35 -15.34 -14.13 18.91
C VAL A 35 -14.66 -13.44 20.09
N SER A 36 -14.71 -14.01 21.29
CA SER A 36 -14.03 -13.45 22.47
C SER A 36 -12.53 -13.33 22.26
N ARG A 37 -11.88 -14.34 21.66
CA ARG A 37 -10.44 -14.26 21.34
C ARG A 37 -10.14 -13.13 20.35
N ILE A 38 -10.99 -12.93 19.34
CA ILE A 38 -10.83 -11.84 18.38
C ILE A 38 -11.02 -10.48 19.06
N LYS A 39 -12.01 -10.35 19.94
CA LYS A 39 -12.25 -9.11 20.71
C LYS A 39 -11.02 -8.72 21.53
N VAL A 40 -10.45 -9.66 22.27
CA VAL A 40 -9.21 -9.43 23.04
C VAL A 40 -8.05 -8.99 22.13
N LEU A 41 -7.86 -9.64 20.98
CA LEU A 41 -6.78 -9.29 20.05
C LEU A 41 -6.96 -7.91 19.40
N ALA A 42 -8.20 -7.42 19.32
CA ALA A 42 -8.55 -6.15 18.70
C ALA A 42 -8.87 -5.04 19.71
N ASP A 43 -8.60 -5.26 20.99
CA ASP A 43 -8.90 -4.36 22.11
C ASP A 43 -10.38 -3.93 22.19
N LEU A 44 -11.28 -4.91 22.02
CA LEU A 44 -12.73 -4.74 22.05
C LEU A 44 -13.34 -5.27 23.35
N ASP A 45 -14.49 -4.72 23.75
CA ASP A 45 -15.20 -5.11 24.96
C ASP A 45 -15.82 -6.52 24.82
N ILE A 46 -15.24 -7.47 25.55
CA ILE A 46 -15.67 -8.87 25.60
C ILE A 46 -17.01 -9.07 26.29
N THR A 47 -17.44 -8.13 27.14
CA THR A 47 -18.70 -8.20 27.88
C THR A 47 -19.89 -7.68 27.05
N GLN A 48 -19.60 -6.88 26.02
CA GLN A 48 -20.60 -6.29 25.16
C GLN A 48 -20.90 -7.17 23.95
N HIS A 49 -22.13 -7.68 23.82
CA HIS A 49 -22.58 -8.53 22.70
C HIS A 49 -23.79 -7.97 21.94
N ARG A 50 -24.33 -6.81 22.36
CA ARG A 50 -25.59 -6.24 21.84
C ARG A 50 -25.37 -5.05 20.91
N HIS A 51 -24.15 -4.52 20.87
CA HIS A 51 -23.79 -3.41 19.98
C HIS A 51 -22.70 -3.83 18.98
N PRO A 52 -22.72 -3.28 17.76
CA PRO A 52 -21.59 -3.41 16.84
C PRO A 52 -20.30 -2.86 17.47
N GLN A 53 -19.18 -3.47 17.13
CA GLN A 53 -17.85 -3.04 17.59
C GLN A 53 -16.86 -3.10 16.43
N ASP A 54 -16.06 -2.05 16.27
CA ASP A 54 -15.01 -1.96 15.27
C ASP A 54 -13.66 -1.75 15.94
N GLY A 55 -12.66 -2.48 15.49
CA GLY A 55 -11.32 -2.46 16.07
C GLY A 55 -10.24 -2.74 15.04
N ARG A 56 -9.01 -2.81 15.51
CA ARG A 56 -7.85 -3.19 14.70
C ARG A 56 -7.01 -4.17 15.49
N LEU A 57 -6.48 -5.17 14.80
CA LEU A 57 -5.45 -6.04 15.35
C LEU A 57 -4.27 -6.11 14.38
N ARG A 58 -3.08 -6.34 14.92
CA ARG A 58 -1.87 -6.52 14.13
C ARG A 58 -1.49 -8.00 14.14
N TRP A 59 -1.29 -8.58 12.96
CA TRP A 59 -0.88 -9.98 12.80
C TRP A 59 0.11 -10.10 11.65
N ASN A 60 1.26 -10.73 11.88
CA ASN A 60 2.33 -10.89 10.86
C ASN A 60 2.68 -9.58 10.12
N ASN A 61 2.86 -8.48 10.85
CA ASN A 61 3.12 -7.13 10.29
C ASN A 61 2.04 -6.63 9.31
N GLN A 62 0.81 -7.13 9.41
CA GLN A 62 -0.36 -6.62 8.70
C GLN A 62 -1.36 -6.03 9.69
N ASP A 63 -1.91 -4.87 9.33
CA ASP A 63 -3.05 -4.29 10.02
C ASP A 63 -4.34 -4.92 9.50
N ILE A 64 -5.10 -5.48 10.44
CA ILE A 64 -6.36 -6.15 10.17
C ILE A 64 -7.46 -5.35 10.84
N ARG A 65 -8.38 -4.83 10.04
CA ARG A 65 -9.59 -4.20 10.55
C ARG A 65 -10.58 -5.28 10.97
N VAL A 66 -11.12 -5.14 12.16
CA VAL A 66 -12.09 -6.06 12.76
C VAL A 66 -13.42 -5.34 12.85
N SER A 67 -14.50 -5.99 12.42
CA SER A 67 -15.86 -5.51 12.61
C SER A 67 -16.71 -6.65 13.14
N ILE A 68 -17.41 -6.39 14.24
CA ILE A 68 -18.27 -7.33 14.95
C ILE A 68 -19.70 -6.80 14.90
N LEU A 69 -20.62 -7.65 14.46
CA LEU A 69 -22.03 -7.33 14.32
C LEU A 69 -22.89 -8.38 15.04
N PRO A 70 -23.69 -7.99 16.05
CA PRO A 70 -24.67 -8.88 16.66
C PRO A 70 -25.68 -9.40 15.63
N THR A 71 -25.97 -10.69 15.64
CA THR A 71 -26.99 -11.32 14.79
C THR A 71 -27.84 -12.31 15.59
N ILE A 72 -28.92 -12.82 15.00
CA ILE A 72 -29.87 -13.75 15.63
C ILE A 72 -29.17 -14.98 16.24
N TRP A 73 -28.12 -15.48 15.58
CA TRP A 73 -27.38 -16.67 16.00
C TRP A 73 -26.04 -16.34 16.66
N GLY A 74 -25.87 -15.13 17.18
CA GLY A 74 -24.60 -14.68 17.80
C GLY A 74 -23.87 -13.66 16.94
N GLU A 75 -22.60 -13.39 17.26
CA GLU A 75 -21.86 -12.29 16.64
C GLU A 75 -21.20 -12.70 15.32
N LYS A 76 -21.55 -11.99 14.24
CA LYS A 76 -20.86 -12.10 12.95
C LYS A 76 -19.60 -11.26 13.01
N VAL A 77 -18.48 -11.84 12.58
CA VAL A 77 -17.19 -11.15 12.53
C VAL A 77 -16.71 -11.03 11.10
N VAL A 78 -16.18 -9.87 10.75
CA VAL A 78 -15.45 -9.61 9.52
C VAL A 78 -14.05 -9.15 9.88
N LEU A 79 -13.05 -9.89 9.40
CA LEU A 79 -11.65 -9.47 9.43
C LEU A 79 -11.25 -9.04 8.03
N ARG A 80 -10.89 -7.77 7.87
CA ARG A 80 -10.41 -7.19 6.63
C ARG A 80 -8.92 -6.93 6.77
N MET A 81 -8.14 -7.82 6.18
CA MET A 81 -6.72 -7.58 5.94
C MET A 81 -6.62 -6.58 4.79
N GLN A 82 -5.85 -5.50 4.97
CA GLN A 82 -5.34 -4.79 3.81
C GLN A 82 -4.23 -5.65 3.22
N ALA A 83 -4.38 -6.03 1.95
CA ALA A 83 -3.25 -6.59 1.23
C ALA A 83 -2.15 -5.54 1.26
N LYS A 84 -0.96 -5.88 1.77
CA LYS A 84 0.22 -5.14 1.35
C LYS A 84 0.25 -5.29 -0.16
N GLN A 85 0.23 -4.17 -0.89
CA GLN A 85 0.57 -4.22 -2.31
C GLN A 85 1.96 -4.83 -2.39
N GLN A 86 2.03 -6.11 -2.79
CA GLN A 86 3.30 -6.72 -3.07
C GLN A 86 3.83 -6.03 -4.31
N VAL A 87 4.90 -5.28 -4.14
CA VAL A 87 5.64 -4.72 -5.25
C VAL A 87 6.22 -5.89 -6.06
N PRO A 88 5.75 -6.13 -7.29
CA PRO A 88 6.28 -7.20 -8.12
C PRO A 88 7.77 -6.94 -8.40
N SER A 89 8.49 -8.00 -8.74
CA SER A 89 9.81 -7.81 -9.33
C SER A 89 9.66 -7.21 -10.73
N LEU A 90 10.68 -6.51 -11.22
CA LEU A 90 10.64 -5.80 -12.50
C LEU A 90 10.27 -6.72 -13.67
N ASP A 91 10.69 -7.99 -13.62
CA ASP A 91 10.39 -9.06 -14.59
C ASP A 91 8.91 -9.49 -14.60
N LYS A 92 8.16 -9.22 -13.53
CA LYS A 92 6.73 -9.59 -13.41
C LYS A 92 5.78 -8.45 -13.78
N LEU A 93 6.30 -7.35 -14.31
CA LEU A 93 5.49 -6.22 -14.78
C LEU A 93 4.77 -6.47 -16.12
N GLY A 94 5.06 -7.59 -16.80
CA GLY A 94 4.47 -7.90 -18.11
C GLY A 94 5.11 -7.14 -19.28
N LEU A 95 6.32 -6.62 -19.09
CA LEU A 95 7.12 -6.00 -20.15
C LEU A 95 7.67 -7.07 -21.10
N MET A 96 7.77 -6.76 -22.40
CA MET A 96 8.53 -7.60 -23.33
C MET A 96 10.01 -7.59 -22.94
N ASP A 97 10.74 -8.66 -23.24
CA ASP A 97 12.16 -8.80 -22.86
C ASP A 97 13.02 -7.61 -23.32
N VAL A 98 12.78 -7.10 -24.52
CA VAL A 98 13.47 -5.91 -25.06
C VAL A 98 13.20 -4.68 -24.20
N GLN A 99 11.94 -4.45 -23.80
CA GLN A 99 11.56 -3.31 -22.96
C GLN A 99 12.13 -3.44 -21.55
N LEU A 100 12.08 -4.65 -20.98
CA LEU A 100 12.66 -4.93 -19.67
C LEU A 100 14.16 -4.68 -19.65
N ASN A 101 14.88 -5.09 -20.70
CA ASN A 101 16.32 -4.86 -20.81
C ASN A 101 16.66 -3.38 -20.95
N HIS A 102 15.94 -2.63 -21.78
CA HIS A 102 16.12 -1.17 -21.87
C HIS A 102 15.84 -0.47 -20.55
N LEU A 103 14.78 -0.87 -19.84
CA LEU A 103 14.46 -0.33 -18.52
C LEU A 103 15.56 -0.64 -17.51
N LYS A 104 16.05 -1.88 -17.43
CA LYS A 104 17.17 -2.26 -16.56
C LYS A 104 18.43 -1.46 -16.85
N GLN A 105 18.78 -1.27 -18.13
CA GLN A 105 19.93 -0.45 -18.52
C GLN A 105 19.75 1.02 -18.13
N THR A 106 18.55 1.57 -18.33
CA THR A 106 18.21 2.95 -17.92
C THR A 106 18.33 3.12 -16.40
N LEU A 107 17.87 2.12 -15.65
CA LEU A 107 18.04 2.04 -14.20
C LEU A 107 19.50 1.80 -13.77
N LEU A 108 20.46 1.58 -14.67
CA LEU A 108 21.90 1.47 -14.33
C LEU A 108 22.70 2.74 -14.66
N SER A 109 22.12 3.72 -15.36
CA SER A 109 22.73 5.04 -15.63
C SER A 109 22.87 5.92 -14.37
N PRO A 110 24.04 6.40 -13.94
CA PRO A 110 24.22 7.04 -12.62
C PRO A 110 23.33 8.27 -12.38
N HIS A 111 22.96 8.98 -13.44
CA HIS A 111 22.03 10.10 -13.40
C HIS A 111 21.05 10.00 -14.57
N GLY A 112 19.86 10.59 -14.42
CA GLY A 112 18.84 10.61 -15.47
C GLY A 112 17.44 10.74 -14.91
N LEU A 113 16.49 11.04 -15.78
CA LEU A 113 15.07 11.17 -15.46
C LEU A 113 14.28 10.03 -16.13
N LEU A 114 13.58 9.21 -15.34
CA LEU A 114 12.62 8.22 -15.83
C LEU A 114 11.20 8.72 -15.61
N LEU A 115 10.46 8.90 -16.71
CA LEU A 115 9.05 9.28 -16.69
C LEU A 115 8.15 8.08 -16.94
N VAL A 116 7.22 7.81 -16.01
CA VAL A 116 6.20 6.76 -16.18
C VAL A 116 4.84 7.40 -16.41
N THR A 117 4.28 7.29 -17.61
CA THR A 117 3.03 7.98 -17.97
C THR A 117 1.89 6.99 -18.19
N GLY A 118 0.65 7.48 -18.11
CA GLY A 118 -0.56 6.66 -18.28
C GLY A 118 -1.73 7.14 -17.42
N PRO A 119 -2.97 6.70 -17.74
CA PRO A 119 -4.16 7.09 -17.00
C PRO A 119 -4.18 6.56 -15.57
N THR A 120 -5.11 7.03 -14.75
CA THR A 120 -5.32 6.50 -13.39
C THR A 120 -5.59 4.99 -13.44
N GLY A 121 -4.99 4.24 -12.52
CA GLY A 121 -5.15 2.78 -12.46
C GLY A 121 -4.30 1.98 -13.45
N SER A 122 -3.47 2.63 -14.28
CA SER A 122 -2.60 1.93 -15.25
C SER A 122 -1.35 1.26 -14.65
N GLY A 123 -1.23 1.21 -13.32
CA GLY A 123 -0.10 0.56 -12.64
C GLY A 123 1.17 1.40 -12.49
N LYS A 124 1.14 2.73 -12.72
CA LYS A 124 2.33 3.60 -12.65
C LYS A 124 3.06 3.54 -11.31
N SER A 125 2.34 3.69 -10.20
CA SER A 125 2.92 3.60 -8.86
C SER A 125 3.61 2.25 -8.68
N LEU A 126 2.93 1.15 -9.04
CA LEU A 126 3.47 -0.19 -8.92
C LEU A 126 4.74 -0.39 -9.76
N THR A 127 4.80 0.17 -10.97
CA THR A 127 5.98 0.17 -11.82
C THR A 127 7.12 0.96 -11.17
N LEU A 128 6.87 2.16 -10.64
CA LEU A 128 7.88 2.98 -9.96
C LEU A 128 8.44 2.27 -8.73
N TYR A 129 7.58 1.71 -7.88
CA TYR A 129 8.01 0.92 -6.73
C TYR A 129 8.82 -0.31 -7.15
N SER A 130 8.49 -0.95 -8.28
CA SER A 130 9.27 -2.08 -8.81
C SER A 130 10.66 -1.65 -9.29
N CYS A 131 10.77 -0.46 -9.89
CA CYS A 131 12.05 0.15 -10.21
C CYS A 131 12.87 0.46 -8.95
N LEU A 132 12.26 1.08 -7.93
CA LEU A 132 12.93 1.36 -6.66
C LEU A 132 13.42 0.09 -5.98
N LYS A 133 12.61 -0.97 -5.99
CA LYS A 133 12.96 -2.28 -5.45
C LYS A 133 14.15 -2.91 -6.18
N GLN A 134 14.25 -2.74 -7.49
CA GLN A 134 15.39 -3.20 -8.29
C GLN A 134 16.68 -2.42 -8.00
N LEU A 135 16.56 -1.14 -7.65
CA LEU A 135 17.67 -0.25 -7.32
C LEU A 135 18.10 -0.33 -5.86
N GLN A 136 17.25 -0.86 -4.98
CA GLN A 136 17.46 -0.83 -3.55
C GLN A 136 18.72 -1.60 -3.16
N THR A 137 19.67 -0.88 -2.58
CA THR A 137 20.84 -1.44 -1.90
C THR A 137 21.09 -0.63 -0.62
N PRO A 138 21.77 -1.20 0.40
CA PRO A 138 22.13 -0.45 1.61
C PRO A 138 23.07 0.74 1.36
N SER A 139 23.67 0.83 0.17
CA SER A 139 24.63 1.88 -0.21
C SER A 139 23.98 3.08 -0.88
N LEU A 140 22.67 3.08 -1.10
CA LEU A 140 21.95 4.14 -1.78
C LEU A 140 20.87 4.74 -0.88
N SER A 141 20.85 6.07 -0.79
CA SER A 141 19.80 6.84 -0.14
C SER A 141 18.65 7.07 -1.12
N ILE A 142 17.52 6.39 -0.87
CA ILE A 142 16.30 6.49 -1.70
C ILE A 142 15.25 7.31 -0.94
N CYS A 143 14.77 8.38 -1.57
CA CYS A 143 13.75 9.27 -1.01
C CYS A 143 12.55 9.36 -1.94
N THR A 144 11.34 9.37 -1.36
CA THR A 144 10.09 9.52 -2.13
C THR A 144 9.27 10.71 -1.62
N VAL A 145 8.51 11.36 -2.50
CA VAL A 145 7.50 12.38 -2.15
C VAL A 145 6.17 11.97 -2.76
N GLU A 146 5.14 11.74 -1.96
CA GLU A 146 3.88 11.13 -2.41
C GLU A 146 2.65 11.79 -1.78
N ASP A 147 1.50 11.74 -2.46
CA ASP A 147 0.21 12.27 -2.00
C ASP A 147 -0.95 11.28 -2.30
N PRO A 148 -1.32 10.39 -1.36
CA PRO A 148 -0.57 9.95 -0.18
C PRO A 148 0.43 8.83 -0.52
N VAL A 149 1.21 8.38 0.48
CA VAL A 149 2.08 7.19 0.32
C VAL A 149 1.20 5.93 0.16
N GLU A 150 1.29 5.27 -0.99
CA GLU A 150 0.47 4.08 -1.32
C GLU A 150 1.06 2.78 -0.72
N ILE A 151 2.39 2.64 -0.76
CA ILE A 151 3.10 1.42 -0.35
C ILE A 151 4.20 1.80 0.64
N GLN A 152 4.01 1.45 1.91
CA GLN A 152 5.03 1.69 2.92
C GLN A 152 6.17 0.67 2.82
N ASP A 153 7.40 1.15 2.71
CA ASP A 153 8.62 0.35 2.68
C ASP A 153 9.69 0.99 3.57
N THR A 154 10.24 0.21 4.51
CA THR A 154 11.23 0.69 5.47
C THR A 154 12.60 0.96 4.87
N ASN A 155 12.85 0.56 3.62
CA ASN A 155 14.11 0.82 2.93
C ASN A 155 14.17 2.22 2.31
N TYR A 156 13.06 2.97 2.29
CA TYR A 156 12.96 4.27 1.64
C TYR A 156 12.62 5.36 2.66
N ASN A 157 13.15 6.56 2.46
CA ASN A 157 12.71 7.75 3.19
C ASN A 157 11.48 8.34 2.50
N GLN A 158 10.29 7.95 2.95
CA GLN A 158 9.03 8.31 2.30
C GLN A 158 8.43 9.57 2.94
N VAL A 159 8.31 10.63 2.14
CA VAL A 159 7.68 11.89 2.53
C VAL A 159 6.27 11.92 1.98
N GLN A 160 5.29 12.11 2.87
CA GLN A 160 3.92 12.36 2.47
C GLN A 160 3.62 13.86 2.44
N ILE A 161 2.92 14.31 1.41
CA ILE A 161 2.37 15.66 1.33
C ILE A 161 1.32 15.88 2.41
N ASP A 162 1.31 17.08 2.99
CA ASP A 162 0.29 17.51 3.95
C ASP A 162 -0.21 18.92 3.59
N PRO A 163 -1.35 19.02 2.89
CA PRO A 163 -1.95 20.29 2.54
C PRO A 163 -2.38 21.13 3.74
N ASN A 164 -2.64 20.52 4.91
CA ASN A 164 -3.14 21.25 6.08
C ASN A 164 -2.07 22.17 6.70
N ILE A 165 -0.80 21.86 6.47
CA ILE A 165 0.35 22.66 6.92
C ILE A 165 1.07 23.37 5.77
N ASN A 166 0.45 23.45 4.59
CA ASN A 166 1.03 23.99 3.36
C ASN A 166 2.36 23.30 2.97
N TYR A 167 2.47 21.99 3.19
CA TYR A 167 3.65 21.22 2.83
C TYR A 167 3.43 20.44 1.53
N GLY A 168 3.79 21.05 0.41
CA GLY A 168 3.59 20.55 -0.96
C GLY A 168 4.82 19.89 -1.59
N PHE A 169 4.68 19.46 -2.86
CA PHE A 169 5.75 18.79 -3.61
C PHE A 169 7.00 19.65 -3.78
N ALA A 170 6.84 20.95 -4.05
CA ALA A 170 7.97 21.86 -4.22
C ALA A 170 8.78 22.03 -2.92
N GLU A 171 8.11 22.18 -1.77
CA GLU A 171 8.73 22.30 -0.45
C GLU A 171 9.42 21.00 -0.03
N ALA A 172 8.74 19.86 -0.26
CA ALA A 172 9.28 18.53 0.02
C ALA A 172 10.53 18.25 -0.83
N LEU A 173 10.48 18.50 -2.14
CA LEU A 173 11.63 18.33 -3.03
C LEU A 173 12.81 19.23 -2.63
N ARG A 174 12.56 20.51 -2.32
CA ARG A 174 13.62 21.41 -1.82
C ARG A 174 14.28 20.87 -0.56
N SER A 175 13.49 20.28 0.34
CA SER A 175 14.00 19.72 1.60
C SER A 175 14.79 18.44 1.37
N LEU A 176 14.31 17.55 0.50
CA LEU A 176 14.99 16.32 0.13
C LEU A 176 16.32 16.55 -0.58
N LEU A 177 16.44 17.57 -1.44
CA LEU A 177 17.71 17.88 -2.10
C LEU A 177 18.83 18.26 -1.12
N ARG A 178 18.51 18.62 0.12
CA ARG A 178 19.48 18.87 1.19
C ARG A 178 19.78 17.64 2.05
N GLN A 179 19.18 16.50 1.75
CA GLN A 179 19.36 15.23 2.46
C GLN A 179 20.37 14.30 1.76
N ASP A 180 21.08 14.79 0.74
CA ASP A 180 22.03 14.00 -0.06
C ASP A 180 21.42 12.68 -0.62
N PRO A 181 20.27 12.74 -1.33
CA PRO A 181 19.65 11.54 -1.90
C PRO A 181 20.36 11.09 -3.18
N ASP A 182 20.53 9.77 -3.34
CA ASP A 182 21.00 9.17 -4.58
C ASP A 182 19.87 9.00 -5.60
N ILE A 183 18.67 8.68 -5.11
CA ILE A 183 17.48 8.44 -5.93
C ILE A 183 16.31 9.21 -5.31
N ILE A 184 15.66 10.03 -6.15
CA ILE A 184 14.42 10.73 -5.78
C ILE A 184 13.27 10.18 -6.62
N MET A 185 12.19 9.75 -5.96
CA MET A 185 10.92 9.44 -6.60
C MET A 185 9.87 10.48 -6.25
N LEU A 186 9.25 11.11 -7.24
CA LEU A 186 8.06 11.94 -7.03
C LEU A 186 6.84 11.15 -7.45
N GLY A 187 5.80 11.07 -6.61
CA GLY A 187 4.57 10.32 -6.86
C GLY A 187 3.72 10.91 -8.00
N GLU A 188 3.95 12.17 -8.35
CA GLU A 188 3.39 12.87 -9.51
C GLU A 188 4.11 14.20 -9.75
N ILE A 189 4.08 14.67 -10.99
CA ILE A 189 4.41 16.04 -11.35
C ILE A 189 3.12 16.72 -11.81
N ARG A 190 2.61 17.66 -11.00
CA ARG A 190 1.39 18.44 -11.33
C ARG A 190 1.69 19.86 -11.82
N ASP A 191 2.84 20.43 -11.49
CA ASP A 191 3.19 21.81 -11.81
C ASP A 191 4.54 21.93 -12.55
N SER A 192 4.68 23.01 -13.32
CA SER A 192 5.89 23.31 -14.10
C SER A 192 7.11 23.57 -13.21
N GLU A 193 6.88 24.09 -11.99
CA GLU A 193 7.94 24.39 -11.03
C GLU A 193 8.61 23.11 -10.50
N SER A 194 7.84 22.06 -10.22
CA SER A 194 8.35 20.74 -9.83
C SER A 194 9.04 20.06 -11.01
N ALA A 195 8.49 20.19 -12.24
CA ALA A 195 9.11 19.64 -13.44
C ALA A 195 10.51 20.23 -13.72
N ASP A 196 10.63 21.56 -13.64
CA ASP A 196 11.89 22.29 -13.87
C ASP A 196 12.95 21.97 -12.81
N ARG A 197 12.56 21.77 -11.55
CA ARG A 197 13.50 21.37 -10.50
C ARG A 197 13.89 19.91 -10.58
N HIS A 198 12.96 19.04 -10.96
CA HIS A 198 13.23 17.62 -11.12
C HIS A 198 14.26 17.37 -12.23
N THR A 199 14.13 18.07 -13.36
CA THR A 199 15.10 18.00 -14.46
C THR A 199 16.46 18.60 -14.10
N ARG A 200 16.50 19.58 -13.20
CA ARG A 200 17.75 20.20 -12.73
C ARG A 200 18.40 19.45 -11.57
N SER A 201 17.74 18.45 -10.98
CA SER A 201 18.33 17.63 -9.93
C SER A 201 19.31 16.61 -10.54
N SER A 202 20.59 16.85 -10.30
CA SER A 202 21.69 15.96 -10.68
C SER A 202 21.81 14.85 -9.64
N ASN A 203 21.03 13.78 -9.82
CA ASN A 203 21.14 12.41 -9.30
C ASN A 203 19.81 11.72 -9.63
N ARG A 204 19.80 10.40 -9.88
CA ARG A 204 18.69 9.71 -10.55
C ARG A 204 17.30 10.11 -10.06
N SER A 205 16.43 10.35 -11.03
CA SER A 205 15.16 11.01 -10.88
C SER A 205 14.05 10.16 -11.48
N LEU A 206 13.04 9.78 -10.71
CA LEU A 206 11.93 8.91 -11.12
C LEU A 206 10.61 9.63 -10.83
N SER A 207 9.77 9.84 -11.83
CA SER A 207 8.47 10.48 -11.57
C SER A 207 7.43 10.05 -12.59
N PRO A 208 6.17 9.84 -12.23
CA PRO A 208 5.13 9.72 -13.20
C PRO A 208 4.74 11.11 -13.71
N PHE A 209 4.69 11.25 -15.04
CA PHE A 209 4.20 12.47 -15.67
C PHE A 209 2.74 12.27 -16.05
N TYR A 210 1.88 13.16 -15.56
CA TYR A 210 0.47 13.23 -15.94
C TYR A 210 0.31 14.38 -16.94
N PRO A 211 -0.13 14.13 -18.19
CA PRO A 211 -0.50 15.22 -19.07
C PRO A 211 -1.69 15.96 -18.43
N ALA A 212 -1.57 17.27 -18.29
CA ALA A 212 -2.64 18.14 -17.82
C ALA A 212 -3.93 17.85 -18.63
N HIS A 213 -5.06 17.81 -17.94
CA HIS A 213 -6.39 17.75 -18.55
C HIS A 213 -6.48 18.79 -19.68
N GLN A 214 -6.82 18.34 -20.89
CA GLN A 214 -7.46 19.21 -21.89
C GLN A 214 -8.89 19.52 -21.46
#